data_AF-A0A397WDX8-F1
#
_entry.id   AF-A0A397WDX8-F1
#
_cell.length_a   1.000
_cell.length_b   1.000
_cell.length_c   1.000
_cell.angle_alpha   90.00
_cell.angle_beta   90.00
_cell.angle_gamma   90.00
#
_symmetry.space_group_name_H-M   'P 1'
#
loop_
_entity.id
_entity.type
_entity.pdbx_description
1 polymer ?
#
loop_
_entity_poly.entity_id
_entity_poly.type
_entity_poly.pdbx_seq_one_letter_code
_entity_poly.pdbx_strand_id
1 'polypeptide(L)'
;MKTYQLITWRYEDVIEWIPFNRLSEVKKIGKGGFGLVYKATWLDGIRKVETIKDGGNDIYKRVREPTSTVAPKTLVSSKENNNDFLKELAIYGITQNTITKEYLMVFQYDDKGSLYKYLRKNFSNLPGRLNCKYL
;
A
#
# COMPACT_ATOMS: atom_id res chain seq x y z
N MET A 1 3.99 -24.70 6.72
CA MET A 1 3.74 -23.25 6.65
C MET A 1 2.48 -23.00 5.80
N LYS A 2 1.31 -23.26 6.38
CA LYS A 2 -0.03 -23.08 5.79
C LYS A 2 -0.95 -22.76 6.97
N THR A 3 -1.27 -21.49 7.27
CA THR A 3 -2.40 -21.07 8.16
C THR A 3 -2.41 -19.58 8.56
N TYR A 4 -1.79 -18.66 7.80
CA TYR A 4 -2.02 -17.21 8.02
C TYR A 4 -2.28 -16.48 6.71
N GLN A 5 -3.17 -17.01 5.88
CA GLN A 5 -3.98 -16.13 5.05
C GLN A 5 -5.04 -15.56 6.00
N LEU A 6 -4.94 -14.26 6.32
CA LEU A 6 -6.05 -13.51 6.91
C LEU A 6 -7.32 -13.87 6.12
N ILE A 7 -8.41 -14.25 6.82
CA ILE A 7 -9.67 -14.59 6.15
C ILE A 7 -10.20 -13.29 5.51
N THR A 8 -9.88 -13.08 4.24
CA THR A 8 -10.39 -11.95 3.46
C THR A 8 -11.68 -12.39 2.79
N TRP A 9 -12.81 -11.85 3.22
CA TRP A 9 -14.12 -12.22 2.65
C TRP A 9 -14.38 -11.56 1.28
N ARG A 10 -13.65 -10.48 0.96
CA ARG A 10 -13.80 -9.74 -0.30
C ARG A 10 -12.63 -9.99 -1.23
N TYR A 11 -12.93 -10.14 -2.52
CA TYR A 11 -11.94 -10.35 -3.59
C TYR A 11 -10.88 -9.23 -3.66
N GLU A 12 -11.27 -8.00 -3.32
CA GLU A 12 -10.44 -6.79 -3.40
C GLU A 12 -9.44 -6.67 -2.24
N ASP A 13 -9.68 -7.36 -1.12
CA ASP A 13 -8.85 -7.27 0.09
C ASP A 13 -7.75 -8.34 0.14
N VAL A 14 -7.72 -9.24 -0.86
CA VAL A 14 -6.75 -10.33 -0.91
C VAL A 14 -5.35 -9.76 -1.15
N ILE A 15 -4.47 -9.88 -0.16
CA ILE A 15 -3.05 -9.51 -0.28
C ILE A 15 -2.36 -10.44 -1.28
N GLU A 16 -1.79 -9.86 -2.33
CA GLU A 16 -1.14 -10.56 -3.43
C GLU A 16 0.36 -10.72 -3.28
N TRP A 17 0.90 -11.80 -3.83
CA TRP A 17 2.31 -11.79 -4.23
C TRP A 17 2.45 -11.11 -5.58
N ILE A 18 3.19 -10.01 -5.64
CA ILE A 18 3.41 -9.22 -6.86
C ILE A 18 4.85 -9.45 -7.31
N PRO A 19 5.09 -10.16 -8.44
CA PRO A 19 6.43 -10.28 -8.99
C PRO A 19 7.00 -8.88 -9.30
N PHE A 20 8.24 -8.61 -8.86
CA PHE A 20 8.81 -7.26 -8.94
C PHE A 20 8.93 -6.74 -10.38
N ASN A 21 9.12 -7.63 -11.36
CA ASN A 21 9.12 -7.28 -12.78
C ASN A 21 7.74 -6.84 -13.34
N ARG A 22 6.66 -6.99 -12.57
CA ARG A 22 5.34 -6.42 -12.89
C ARG A 22 5.18 -4.99 -12.36
N LEU A 23 6.20 -4.47 -11.66
CA LEU A 23 6.29 -3.07 -11.26
C LEU A 23 7.25 -2.35 -12.21
N SER A 24 6.71 -1.41 -12.98
CA SER A 24 7.47 -0.57 -13.91
C SER A 24 7.65 0.83 -13.32
N GLU A 25 8.61 1.58 -13.88
CA GLU A 25 8.90 2.97 -13.51
C GLU A 25 9.11 3.18 -11.99
N VAL A 26 9.73 2.21 -11.32
CA VAL A 26 9.94 2.23 -9.87
C VAL A 26 10.86 3.39 -9.50
N LYS A 27 10.30 4.46 -8.96
CA LYS A 27 11.01 5.69 -8.58
C LYS A 27 10.89 5.94 -7.09
N LYS A 28 12.02 6.16 -6.41
CA LYS A 28 12.02 6.57 -5.01
C LYS A 28 11.41 7.98 -4.88
N ILE A 29 10.44 8.13 -3.99
CA ILE A 29 9.75 9.40 -3.73
C ILE A 29 9.94 9.91 -2.29
N GLY A 30 10.44 9.08 -1.38
CA GLY A 30 10.71 9.50 0.00
C GLY A 30 11.59 8.53 0.79
N LYS A 31 12.21 9.05 1.85
CA LYS A 31 12.92 8.31 2.88
C LYS A 31 12.65 8.99 4.22
N GLY A 32 12.33 8.22 5.26
CA GLY A 32 12.18 8.74 6.62
C GLY A 32 12.36 7.64 7.66
N GLY A 33 12.01 7.92 8.92
CA GLY A 33 12.10 6.96 10.03
C GLY A 33 11.27 5.68 9.82
N PHE A 34 10.29 5.72 8.92
CA PHE A 34 9.42 4.59 8.57
C PHE A 34 9.84 3.85 7.29
N GLY A 35 11.06 4.09 6.79
CA GLY A 35 11.62 3.41 5.61
C GLY A 35 11.61 4.22 4.32
N LEU A 36 11.88 3.53 3.22
CA LEU A 36 11.88 4.03 1.85
C LEU A 36 10.49 3.87 1.22
N VAL A 37 10.05 4.89 0.50
CA VAL A 37 8.79 4.88 -0.26
C VAL A 37 9.08 5.12 -1.72
N TYR A 38 8.45 4.32 -2.57
CA TYR A 38 8.56 4.35 -4.02
C TYR A 38 7.20 4.65 -4.65
N LYS A 39 7.22 5.18 -5.87
CA LYS A 39 6.10 5.19 -6.81
C LYS A 39 6.41 4.17 -7.89
N ALA A 40 5.43 3.36 -8.28
CA ALA A 40 5.57 2.42 -9.38
C ALA A 40 4.25 2.27 -10.14
N THR A 41 4.33 1.81 -11.38
CA THR A 41 3.18 1.42 -12.19
C THR A 41 3.07 -0.11 -12.17
N TRP A 42 2.01 -0.63 -11.57
CA TRP A 42 1.70 -2.06 -11.54
C TRP A 42 0.97 -2.49 -12.80
N LEU A 43 1.61 -3.36 -13.58
CA LEU A 43 1.18 -3.78 -14.92
C LEU A 43 0.02 -4.78 -14.94
N ASP A 44 -0.31 -5.42 -13.81
CA ASP A 44 -1.50 -6.28 -13.70
C ASP A 44 -2.72 -5.55 -13.16
N GLY A 45 -2.51 -4.32 -12.67
CA GLY A 45 -3.50 -3.49 -12.01
C GLY A 45 -4.14 -4.08 -10.75
N ILE A 46 -4.96 -3.25 -10.12
CA ILE A 46 -5.67 -3.57 -8.88
C ILE A 46 -6.92 -4.40 -9.21
N ARG A 47 -7.20 -5.39 -8.36
CA ARG A 47 -8.46 -6.16 -8.39
C ARG A 47 -9.63 -5.28 -7.99
N LYS A 48 -10.72 -5.40 -8.74
CA LYS A 48 -11.99 -4.71 -8.46
C LYS A 48 -13.16 -5.66 -8.61
N VAL A 49 -14.26 -5.31 -7.95
CA VAL A 49 -15.57 -5.90 -8.24
C VAL A 49 -16.44 -4.84 -8.91
N GLU A 50 -16.91 -5.14 -10.11
CA GLU A 50 -17.91 -4.33 -10.81
C GLU A 50 -19.31 -4.88 -10.53
N THR A 51 -20.27 -3.97 -10.35
CA THR A 51 -21.69 -4.33 -10.23
C THR A 51 -22.38 -3.94 -11.54
N ILE A 52 -22.95 -4.93 -12.21
CA ILE A 52 -23.70 -4.76 -13.46
C ILE A 52 -25.18 -4.93 -13.13
N LYS A 53 -25.99 -3.93 -13.47
CA LYS A 53 -27.44 -4.03 -13.32
C LYS A 53 -28.04 -4.70 -14.56
N ASP A 54 -28.72 -5.82 -14.36
CA ASP A 54 -29.43 -6.52 -15.42
C ASP A 54 -30.87 -6.81 -14.97
N GLY A 55 -31.84 -6.14 -15.62
CA GLY A 55 -33.27 -6.38 -15.41
C GLY A 55 -33.76 -6.28 -13.95
N GLY A 56 -33.06 -5.55 -13.08
CA GLY A 56 -33.38 -5.43 -11.65
C GLY A 56 -32.54 -6.30 -10.70
N ASN A 57 -31.65 -7.14 -11.23
CA ASN A 57 -30.67 -7.90 -10.46
C ASN A 57 -29.28 -7.26 -10.53
N ASP A 58 -28.55 -7.33 -9.42
CA ASP A 58 -27.14 -6.94 -9.35
C ASP A 58 -26.25 -8.16 -9.62
N ILE A 59 -25.44 -8.10 -10.67
CA ILE A 59 -24.44 -9.11 -11.02
C ILE A 59 -23.06 -8.61 -10.61
N TYR A 60 -22.38 -9.36 -9.73
CA TYR A 60 -21.02 -9.05 -9.28
C TYR A 60 -19.99 -9.71 -10.19
N LYS A 61 -19.19 -8.90 -10.88
CA LYS A 61 -18.12 -9.36 -11.77
C LYS A 61 -16.76 -9.02 -11.19
N ARG A 62 -15.89 -10.03 -11.09
CA ARG A 62 -14.47 -9.84 -10.72
C ARG A 62 -13.72 -9.31 -11.94
N VAL A 63 -13.05 -8.19 -11.79
CA VAL A 63 -12.26 -7.56 -12.85
C VAL A 63 -10.90 -7.09 -12.30
N ARG A 64 -10.02 -6.66 -13.20
CA ARG A 64 -8.77 -5.99 -12.88
C ARG A 64 -8.62 -4.73 -13.71
N GLU A 65 -8.04 -3.71 -13.10
CA GLU A 65 -7.56 -2.57 -13.87
C GLU A 65 -6.45 -3.01 -14.84
N PRO A 66 -6.34 -2.39 -16.03
CA PRO A 66 -5.26 -2.71 -16.96
C PRO A 66 -3.87 -2.38 -16.38
N THR A 67 -3.76 -1.26 -15.67
CA THR A 67 -2.57 -0.83 -14.94
C THR A 67 -3.00 0.05 -13.77
N SER A 68 -2.19 0.12 -12.71
CA SER A 68 -2.48 0.97 -11.55
C SER A 68 -1.22 1.60 -11.00
N THR A 69 -1.31 2.84 -10.51
CA THR A 69 -0.21 3.45 -9.76
C THR A 69 -0.23 2.96 -8.32
N VAL A 70 0.92 2.54 -7.80
CA VAL A 70 1.05 1.97 -6.45
C VAL A 70 2.24 2.57 -5.69
N ALA A 71 2.23 2.38 -4.38
CA ALA A 71 3.28 2.84 -3.47
C ALA A 71 4.01 1.66 -2.78
N PRO A 72 5.08 1.11 -3.36
CA PRO A 72 5.92 0.14 -2.66
C PRO A 72 6.69 0.79 -1.51
N LYS A 73 6.75 0.13 -0.35
CA LYS A 73 7.42 0.64 0.85
C LYS A 73 8.19 -0.46 1.58
N THR A 74 9.39 -0.13 2.05
CA THR A 74 10.18 -1.02 2.92
C THR A 74 9.60 -1.06 4.32
N LEU A 75 9.51 -2.25 4.91
CA LEU A 75 9.20 -2.38 6.34
C LEU A 75 10.49 -2.27 7.14
N VAL A 76 10.67 -1.15 7.83
CA VAL A 76 11.70 -1.06 8.87
C VAL A 76 11.09 -1.63 10.13
N SER A 77 11.80 -2.53 10.81
CA SER A 77 11.41 -3.10 12.11
C SER A 77 11.51 -2.05 13.21
N SER A 78 10.68 -1.00 13.15
CA SER A 78 10.50 -0.11 14.28
C SER A 78 9.66 -0.83 15.32
N LYS A 79 10.14 -0.89 16.57
CA LYS A 79 9.39 -1.35 17.76
C LYS A 79 8.15 -0.51 18.08
N GLU A 80 7.82 0.47 17.25
CA GLU A 80 6.71 1.39 17.45
C GLU A 80 5.44 0.81 16.81
N ASN A 81 4.54 0.39 17.69
CA ASN A 81 3.23 -0.20 17.41
C ASN A 81 2.25 0.82 16.78
N ASN A 82 2.59 1.45 15.66
CA ASN A 82 1.68 2.33 14.94
C ASN A 82 0.74 1.51 14.03
N ASN A 83 -0.08 0.65 14.65
CA ASN A 83 -1.10 -0.16 13.98
C ASN A 83 -2.23 0.68 13.39
N ASP A 84 -2.51 1.87 13.94
CA ASP A 84 -3.61 2.72 13.45
C ASP A 84 -3.30 3.34 12.08
N PHE A 85 -2.03 3.54 11.75
CA PHE A 85 -1.60 4.09 10.47
C PHE A 85 -1.86 3.17 9.27
N LEU A 86 -1.82 1.85 9.48
CA LEU A 86 -2.05 0.86 8.43
C LEU A 86 -3.54 0.68 8.10
N LYS A 87 -4.46 1.18 8.95
CA LYS A 87 -5.91 1.01 8.74
C LYS A 87 -6.47 1.86 7.60
N GLU A 88 -5.80 2.97 7.25
CA GLU A 88 -6.33 3.94 6.28
C GLU A 88 -5.87 3.68 4.84
N LEU A 89 -4.82 2.88 4.63
CA LEU A 89 -4.28 2.61 3.30
C LEU A 89 -4.54 1.15 2.91
N ALA A 90 -5.17 0.96 1.74
CA ALA A 90 -5.36 -0.37 1.20
C ALA A 90 -4.00 -1.02 0.88
N ILE A 91 -3.81 -2.25 1.40
CA ILE A 91 -2.65 -3.10 1.11
C ILE A 91 -3.03 -4.03 -0.02
N TYR A 92 -2.34 -3.90 -1.15
CA TYR A 92 -2.59 -4.75 -2.32
C TYR A 92 -1.73 -6.00 -2.32
N GLY A 93 -0.52 -5.93 -1.77
CA GLY A 93 0.37 -7.06 -1.86
C GLY A 93 1.74 -6.87 -1.24
N ILE A 94 2.56 -7.88 -1.47
CA ILE A 94 3.96 -7.95 -1.09
C ILE A 94 4.74 -8.26 -2.37
N THR A 95 5.88 -7.59 -2.53
CA THR A 95 6.84 -7.87 -3.59
C THR A 95 8.24 -8.02 -2.99
N GLN A 96 9.15 -8.66 -3.71
CA GLN A 96 10.54 -8.74 -3.33
C GLN A 96 11.41 -8.13 -4.43
N ASN A 97 12.18 -7.11 -4.07
CA ASN A 97 13.12 -6.49 -4.99
C ASN A 97 14.15 -7.54 -5.45
N THR A 98 14.25 -7.75 -6.76
CA THR A 98 15.11 -8.79 -7.32
C THR A 98 16.60 -8.52 -7.14
N ILE A 99 16.98 -7.25 -6.95
CA ILE A 99 18.35 -6.78 -6.77
C ILE A 99 18.71 -6.77 -5.28
N THR A 100 17.96 -6.03 -4.45
CA THR A 100 18.29 -5.88 -3.01
C THR A 100 17.85 -7.07 -2.16
N LYS A 101 16.99 -7.94 -2.71
CA LYS A 101 16.32 -9.07 -2.02
C LYS A 101 15.41 -8.65 -0.86
N GLU A 102 15.18 -7.35 -0.68
CA GLU A 102 14.30 -6.80 0.33
C GLU A 102 12.83 -6.98 -0.05
N TYR A 103 12.01 -7.25 0.96
CA TYR A 103 10.57 -7.31 0.80
C TYR A 103 9.96 -5.90 0.96
N LEU A 104 9.02 -5.59 0.09
CA LEU A 104 8.28 -4.34 0.07
C LEU A 104 6.79 -4.67 0.17
N MET A 105 6.05 -3.90 0.97
CA MET A 105 4.60 -3.90 0.91
C MET A 105 4.13 -2.90 -0.15
N VAL A 106 3.11 -3.27 -0.92
CA VAL A 106 2.54 -2.47 -2.00
C VAL A 106 1.21 -1.91 -1.54
N PHE A 107 1.14 -0.59 -1.42
CA PHE A 107 -0.03 0.15 -0.97
C PHE A 107 -0.71 0.92 -2.10
N GLN A 108 -1.94 1.37 -1.83
CA GLN A 108 -2.59 2.42 -2.60
C GLN A 108 -1.73 3.67 -2.72
N TYR A 109 -1.62 4.20 -3.94
CA TYR A 109 -1.02 5.50 -4.20
C TYR A 109 -2.11 6.58 -4.22
N ASP A 110 -1.92 7.67 -3.46
CA ASP A 110 -2.80 8.84 -3.44
C ASP A 110 -2.06 10.07 -3.96
N ASP A 111 -2.56 10.63 -5.06
CA ASP A 111 -1.98 11.77 -5.79
C ASP A 111 -2.33 13.13 -5.14
N LYS A 112 -3.32 13.20 -4.24
CA LYS A 112 -3.78 14.44 -3.58
C LYS A 112 -2.82 14.99 -2.52
N GLY A 113 -1.58 14.50 -2.53
CA GLY A 113 -0.52 15.02 -1.68
C GLY A 113 -0.52 14.39 -0.29
N SER A 114 -0.35 13.08 -0.24
CA SER A 114 0.48 12.33 0.72
C SER A 114 0.20 12.40 2.23
N LEU A 115 0.47 11.27 2.86
CA LEU A 115 1.25 11.09 4.10
C LEU A 115 1.85 12.37 4.73
N TYR A 116 2.55 13.22 3.98
CA TYR A 116 3.14 14.48 4.49
C TYR A 116 2.08 15.51 4.93
N LYS A 117 0.96 15.63 4.20
CA LYS A 117 -0.13 16.57 4.54
C LYS A 117 -0.90 16.08 5.77
N TYR A 118 -1.13 14.77 5.91
CA TYR A 118 -1.69 14.18 7.13
C TYR A 118 -0.74 14.32 8.32
N LEU A 119 0.56 14.01 8.15
CA LEU A 119 1.58 14.22 9.19
C LEU A 119 1.61 15.68 9.63
N ARG A 120 1.74 16.63 8.71
CA ARG A 120 1.76 18.07 9.02
C ARG A 120 0.51 18.56 9.76
N LYS A 121 -0.66 18.01 9.44
CA LYS A 121 -1.94 18.39 10.08
C LYS A 121 -2.09 17.86 11.51
N ASN A 122 -1.52 16.69 11.81
CA ASN A 122 -1.65 16.05 13.13
C ASN A 122 -0.44 16.30 14.07
N PHE A 123 0.67 16.84 13.55
CA PHE A 123 1.86 17.19 14.35
C PHE A 123 1.60 18.28 15.40
N SER A 124 0.59 19.13 15.20
CA SER A 124 0.19 20.20 16.14
C SER A 124 -0.35 19.70 17.49
N ASN A 125 -0.74 18.43 17.56
CA ASN A 125 -1.39 17.84 18.74
C ASN A 125 -0.47 16.86 19.52
N LEU A 126 0.82 16.77 19.17
CA LEU A 126 1.78 15.96 19.91
C LEU A 126 2.37 16.78 21.07
N PRO A 127 2.22 16.36 22.34
CA PRO A 127 2.81 17.07 23.47
C PRO A 127 4.34 17.17 23.29
N GLY A 128 4.86 18.39 23.43
CA GLY A 128 6.15 18.86 22.91
C GLY A 128 7.43 18.27 23.52
N ARG A 129 7.67 16.97 23.40
CA ARG A 129 8.93 16.32 23.80
C ARG A 129 9.66 15.53 22.72
N LEU A 130 9.24 15.58 21.46
CA LEU A 130 9.87 14.81 20.36
C LEU A 130 10.70 15.66 19.37
N ASN A 131 10.88 16.96 19.63
CA ASN A 131 11.36 17.93 18.64
C ASN A 131 12.86 17.87 18.27
N CYS A 132 13.65 16.87 18.65
CA CYS A 132 15.08 16.83 18.32
C CYS A 132 15.64 15.48 17.84
N LYS A 133 14.84 14.61 17.19
CA LYS A 133 15.38 13.30 16.72
C LYS A 133 15.12 12.90 15.26
N TYR A 134 14.65 13.80 14.40
CA TYR A 134 14.31 13.43 13.02
C TYR A 134 14.81 14.42 11.96
N LEU A 135 16.09 14.80 12.03
CA LEU A 135 16.86 15.16 10.83
C LEU A 135 17.61 13.93 10.33
#